data_AF-A0A819EH75-F1
#
_entry.id   AF-A0A819EH75-F1
#
_cell.length_a   1.000
_cell.length_b   1.000
_cell.length_c   1.000
_cell.angle_alpha   90.00
_cell.angle_beta   90.00
_cell.angle_gamma   90.00
#
_symmetry.space_group_name_H-M   'P 1'
#
loop_
_entity.id
_entity.type
_entity.pdbx_description
1 polymer ?
#
loop_
_entity_poly.entity_id
_entity_poly.type
_entity_poly.pdbx_seq_one_letter_code
_entity_poly.pdbx_strand_id
1 'polypeptide(L)'
;MYVCCLTNGLFLLILVSYIYKIQSKKLPYDTIVCFGDSSSDTGNFYQLTNSKWPVDPPYYNGRFSNGKTWIEKLGVSNLINYAYGSATTDNNLVQGFTTLNVRVPGVRQQITKYINTADLSQVNFHRTIFIIWAGANDYFYNITLPASIVVKSLINGINDLIQIGAKHILIVNLPPLEAYPATFRLNIRYYLKKLTLKHNRKLSISIRLLQWIFPDISFTLFDIYSLISNILMNKAAYGINSTNKCWNISNYTVVELCSTPNTYLYIDQYHFTTRIHQLIADNAHKLLTQCNDIPYDTIVCFGDSNSDTGNVYKLTGYKWPVPPYYNGRFSNGKIWIERLGIHNLINNAYGSATSDNNLVRGSTIFNLTVPGVRQQIATYKTTIHSRKINFHRTLYVIWAGQNDYYYNLALALVPSIVVKSLINGIHDLIQIGAKHILIVNLPPFDAYPATAIFNAPDILKKLTHDHNTNLANSIQTLQTNYKRITFKLFDIHSLISNILMNKAAYGINSTNKCWDTPHYTVVPLCSTPNTYLFIDQFHFTARVHQFIADAARKLLEKCKGLFKSHRSIFSV
;
A
#
# COMPACT_ATOMS: atom_id res chain seq x y z
N MET A 1 50.13 -61.12 -3.11
CA MET A 1 48.90 -61.43 -3.88
C MET A 1 47.77 -60.62 -3.25
N TYR A 2 46.99 -59.91 -4.07
CA TYR A 2 46.03 -58.85 -3.70
C TYR A 2 44.84 -59.30 -2.80
N VAL A 3 44.10 -58.28 -2.32
CA VAL A 3 42.68 -58.24 -1.85
C VAL A 3 42.53 -58.29 -0.30
N CYS A 4 41.80 -57.42 0.42
CA CYS A 4 40.63 -56.58 0.11
C CYS A 4 40.48 -55.32 1.00
N CYS A 5 39.68 -54.40 0.47
CA CYS A 5 39.24 -53.07 0.87
C CYS A 5 38.70 -52.82 2.30
N LEU A 6 38.95 -51.58 2.74
CA LEU A 6 38.17 -50.76 3.68
C LEU A 6 36.77 -50.44 3.13
N THR A 7 35.76 -50.32 4.00
CA THR A 7 34.84 -49.15 4.01
C THR A 7 34.04 -49.10 5.31
N ASN A 8 33.98 -47.89 5.87
CA ASN A 8 33.42 -47.54 7.17
C ASN A 8 31.90 -47.31 7.13
N GLY A 9 31.26 -47.79 8.20
CA GLY A 9 30.04 -47.33 8.88
C GLY A 9 29.13 -46.29 8.21
N LEU A 10 27.95 -46.77 7.81
CA LEU A 10 26.78 -45.98 7.44
C LEU A 10 26.08 -45.43 8.70
N PHE A 11 26.22 -44.13 8.99
CA PHE A 11 25.40 -43.44 10.00
C PHE A 11 24.07 -43.06 9.34
N LEU A 12 23.01 -43.80 9.68
CA LEU A 12 21.64 -43.58 9.21
C LEU A 12 21.03 -42.35 9.93
N LEU A 13 21.20 -41.15 9.36
CA LEU A 13 20.45 -39.96 9.76
C LEU A 13 19.00 -40.08 9.25
N ILE A 14 18.10 -40.48 10.14
CA ILE A 14 16.65 -40.37 9.94
C ILE A 14 16.29 -38.89 9.96
N LEU A 15 16.40 -38.24 8.79
CA LEU A 15 15.77 -36.95 8.51
C LEU A 15 14.26 -37.19 8.43
N VAL A 16 13.58 -37.07 9.57
CA VAL A 16 12.12 -36.88 9.61
C VAL A 16 11.84 -35.56 8.89
N SER A 17 11.54 -35.67 7.60
CA SER A 17 11.03 -34.58 6.78
C SER A 17 9.62 -34.26 7.27
N TYR A 18 9.52 -33.37 8.26
CA TYR A 18 8.31 -32.63 8.55
C TYR A 18 8.01 -31.73 7.34
N ILE A 19 7.43 -32.32 6.30
CA ILE A 19 6.75 -31.57 5.24
C ILE A 19 5.52 -30.97 5.92
N TYR A 20 5.66 -29.77 6.46
CA TYR A 20 4.51 -28.90 6.66
C TYR A 20 3.87 -28.73 5.28
N LYS A 21 2.78 -29.46 5.01
CA LYS A 21 1.80 -29.07 4.00
C LYS A 21 1.31 -27.69 4.44
N ILE A 22 1.95 -26.64 3.95
CA ILE A 22 1.38 -25.29 3.99
C ILE A 22 0.16 -25.39 3.09
N GLN A 23 -1.00 -25.63 3.69
CA GLN A 23 -2.27 -25.49 3.00
C GLN A 23 -2.34 -24.03 2.57
N SER A 24 -2.17 -23.76 1.27
CA SER A 24 -2.25 -22.40 0.75
C SER A 24 -3.64 -21.87 1.10
N LYS A 25 -3.69 -20.71 1.77
CA LYS A 25 -4.95 -20.04 2.12
C LYS A 25 -5.74 -19.85 0.81
N LYS A 26 -6.99 -20.31 0.72
CA LYS A 26 -7.80 -20.16 -0.50
C LYS A 26 -7.95 -18.66 -0.82
N LEU A 27 -7.96 -18.31 -2.12
CA LEU A 27 -8.34 -16.97 -2.55
C LEU A 27 -9.73 -16.60 -2.04
N PRO A 28 -9.99 -15.33 -1.68
CA PRO A 28 -11.32 -14.87 -1.28
C PRO A 28 -12.28 -14.71 -2.48
N TYR A 29 -11.83 -15.07 -3.69
CA TYR A 29 -12.57 -14.96 -4.94
C TYR A 29 -12.82 -16.36 -5.52
N ASP A 30 -14.01 -16.58 -6.08
CA ASP A 30 -14.32 -17.81 -6.82
C ASP A 30 -14.19 -17.61 -8.33
N THR A 31 -14.30 -16.37 -8.80
CA THR A 31 -14.26 -16.01 -10.22
C THR A 31 -13.13 -15.03 -10.52
N ILE A 32 -12.39 -15.29 -11.58
CA ILE A 32 -11.49 -14.33 -12.23
C ILE A 32 -12.08 -13.93 -13.58
N VAL A 33 -12.10 -12.63 -13.86
CA VAL A 33 -12.25 -12.10 -15.23
C VAL A 33 -10.92 -11.47 -15.64
N CYS A 34 -10.23 -12.05 -16.61
CA CYS A 34 -8.89 -11.63 -17.02
C CYS A 34 -8.89 -10.94 -18.40
N PHE A 35 -8.19 -9.81 -18.48
CA PHE A 35 -7.91 -9.06 -19.70
C PHE A 35 -6.41 -8.86 -19.82
N GLY A 36 -5.88 -9.00 -21.04
CA GLY A 36 -4.44 -8.85 -21.23
C GLY A 36 -3.91 -9.39 -22.55
N ASP A 37 -2.62 -9.67 -22.53
CA ASP A 37 -1.85 -10.13 -23.68
C ASP A 37 -1.44 -11.62 -23.60
N SER A 38 -0.41 -12.01 -24.36
CA SER A 38 0.13 -13.37 -24.41
C SER A 38 0.60 -13.90 -23.06
N SER A 39 0.92 -13.04 -22.10
CA SER A 39 1.32 -13.44 -20.74
C SER A 39 0.16 -14.10 -19.97
N SER A 40 -1.08 -13.84 -20.38
CA SER A 40 -2.30 -14.35 -19.73
C SER A 40 -3.22 -15.12 -20.67
N ASP A 41 -2.97 -15.12 -21.99
CA ASP A 41 -3.78 -15.83 -22.98
C ASP A 41 -3.77 -17.36 -22.76
N THR A 42 -4.96 -17.96 -22.79
CA THR A 42 -5.19 -19.41 -22.61
C THR A 42 -5.65 -20.13 -23.90
N GLY A 43 -5.43 -19.53 -25.07
CA GLY A 43 -5.73 -20.10 -26.38
C GLY A 43 -6.63 -19.25 -27.28
N ASN A 44 -7.01 -18.04 -26.86
CA ASN A 44 -7.85 -17.13 -27.64
C ASN A 44 -7.16 -16.69 -28.93
N PHE A 45 -5.87 -16.35 -28.88
CA PHE A 45 -5.09 -16.05 -30.08
C PHE A 45 -4.90 -17.27 -30.98
N TYR A 46 -4.70 -18.45 -30.38
CA TYR A 46 -4.59 -19.70 -31.12
C TYR A 46 -5.84 -19.97 -31.95
N GLN A 47 -7.02 -19.81 -31.36
CA GLN A 47 -8.30 -19.89 -32.07
C GLN A 47 -8.42 -18.80 -33.14
N LEU A 48 -8.04 -17.55 -32.83
CA LEU A 48 -8.09 -16.44 -33.78
C LEU A 48 -7.24 -16.68 -35.04
N THR A 49 -6.19 -17.49 -34.94
CA THR A 49 -5.34 -17.86 -36.08
C THR A 49 -5.74 -19.18 -36.75
N ASN A 50 -6.93 -19.72 -36.44
CA ASN A 50 -7.37 -21.05 -36.88
C ASN A 50 -6.35 -22.13 -36.51
N SER A 51 -5.89 -22.10 -35.25
CA SER A 51 -4.95 -23.07 -34.68
C SER A 51 -3.57 -23.10 -35.36
N LYS A 52 -3.18 -22.00 -36.02
CA LYS A 52 -1.88 -21.90 -36.71
C LYS A 52 -0.75 -21.34 -35.84
N TRP A 53 -1.04 -20.50 -34.85
CA TRP A 53 -0.02 -19.89 -34.00
C TRP A 53 -0.54 -19.61 -32.57
N PRO A 54 0.25 -19.87 -31.51
CA PRO A 54 1.57 -20.49 -31.52
C PRO A 54 1.57 -21.92 -32.06
N VAL A 55 2.69 -22.36 -32.63
CA VAL A 55 2.81 -23.75 -33.12
C VAL A 55 2.73 -24.73 -31.96
N ASP A 56 1.85 -25.71 -32.08
CA ASP A 56 1.55 -26.64 -31.00
C ASP A 56 1.57 -28.08 -31.53
N PRO A 57 2.51 -28.93 -31.08
CA PRO A 57 3.65 -28.64 -30.19
C PRO A 57 4.72 -27.72 -30.83
N PRO A 58 5.63 -27.08 -30.05
CA PRO A 58 5.99 -27.36 -28.65
C PRO A 58 5.31 -26.44 -27.63
N TYR A 59 4.66 -25.35 -28.06
CA TYR A 59 3.86 -24.53 -27.16
C TYR A 59 2.70 -25.35 -26.59
N TYR A 60 2.30 -25.09 -25.37
CA TYR A 60 1.33 -25.94 -24.67
C TYR A 60 -0.10 -25.51 -25.01
N ASN A 61 -0.86 -26.33 -25.75
CA ASN A 61 -2.30 -26.13 -25.97
C ASN A 61 -2.64 -24.68 -26.40
N GLY A 62 -1.88 -24.13 -27.34
CA GLY A 62 -2.04 -22.74 -27.82
C GLY A 62 -1.64 -21.61 -26.86
N ARG A 63 -1.01 -21.90 -25.71
CA ARG A 63 -0.44 -20.86 -24.81
C ARG A 63 0.91 -20.38 -25.35
N PHE A 64 1.26 -19.13 -25.12
CA PHE A 64 2.62 -18.61 -25.39
C PHE A 64 3.63 -19.05 -24.31
N SER A 65 3.58 -20.32 -23.91
CA SER A 65 4.50 -20.93 -22.95
C SER A 65 4.58 -22.45 -23.16
N ASN A 66 5.53 -23.10 -22.50
CA ASN A 66 5.66 -24.56 -22.48
C ASN A 66 4.73 -25.25 -21.45
N GLY A 67 3.70 -24.55 -20.99
CA GLY A 67 2.73 -25.04 -20.02
C GLY A 67 1.66 -23.99 -19.73
N LYS A 68 0.84 -24.25 -18.71
CA LYS A 68 -0.18 -23.30 -18.24
C LYS A 68 0.43 -21.93 -17.89
N THR A 69 -0.29 -20.87 -18.20
CA THR A 69 0.05 -19.50 -17.81
C THR A 69 -0.24 -19.25 -16.33
N TRP A 70 0.19 -18.10 -15.81
CA TRP A 70 0.06 -17.77 -14.38
C TRP A 70 -1.41 -17.66 -13.95
N ILE A 71 -2.28 -17.16 -14.83
CA ILE A 71 -3.70 -16.95 -14.52
C ILE A 71 -4.42 -18.29 -14.27
N GLU A 72 -4.05 -19.33 -15.02
CA GLU A 72 -4.56 -20.70 -14.86
C GLU A 72 -4.06 -21.37 -13.57
N LYS A 73 -2.99 -20.82 -12.97
CA LYS A 73 -2.33 -21.36 -11.77
C LYS A 73 -2.76 -20.65 -10.48
N LEU A 74 -3.61 -19.62 -10.54
CA LEU A 74 -4.10 -18.91 -9.35
C LEU A 74 -5.10 -19.72 -8.52
N GLY A 75 -5.73 -20.75 -9.09
CA GLY A 75 -6.55 -21.71 -8.33
C GLY A 75 -7.95 -21.23 -7.96
N VAL A 76 -8.61 -20.47 -8.83
CA VAL A 76 -10.05 -20.14 -8.71
C VAL A 76 -10.93 -21.18 -9.39
N SER A 77 -12.19 -21.26 -8.99
CA SER A 77 -13.15 -22.23 -9.53
C SER A 77 -13.65 -21.86 -10.92
N ASN A 78 -13.76 -20.56 -11.22
CA ASN A 78 -14.22 -20.05 -12.51
C ASN A 78 -13.21 -19.03 -13.07
N LEU A 79 -12.66 -19.32 -14.26
CA LEU A 79 -11.75 -18.42 -14.97
C LEU A 79 -12.39 -18.02 -16.29
N ILE A 80 -12.75 -16.74 -16.41
CA ILE A 80 -13.26 -16.14 -17.63
C ILE A 80 -12.13 -15.29 -18.24
N ASN A 81 -11.53 -15.76 -19.32
CA ASN A 81 -10.32 -15.15 -19.87
C ASN A 81 -10.54 -14.54 -21.26
N TYR A 82 -10.37 -13.23 -21.34
CA TYR A 82 -10.46 -12.44 -22.57
C TYR A 82 -9.08 -12.03 -23.11
N ALA A 83 -7.97 -12.45 -22.50
CA ALA A 83 -6.64 -12.09 -22.98
C ALA A 83 -6.35 -12.70 -24.37
N TYR A 84 -5.68 -11.95 -25.24
CA TYR A 84 -5.23 -12.39 -26.57
C TYR A 84 -3.74 -12.07 -26.73
N GLY A 85 -2.96 -13.00 -27.26
CA GLY A 85 -1.59 -12.72 -27.72
C GLY A 85 -1.49 -11.45 -28.58
N SER A 86 -0.39 -10.71 -28.46
CA SER A 86 -0.19 -9.41 -29.15
C SER A 86 -1.19 -8.29 -28.81
N ALA A 87 -2.10 -8.46 -27.84
CA ALA A 87 -3.03 -7.40 -27.47
C ALA A 87 -2.28 -6.18 -26.92
N THR A 88 -2.64 -5.00 -27.42
CA THR A 88 -2.25 -3.69 -26.90
C THR A 88 -3.27 -3.20 -25.87
N THR A 89 -3.02 -2.06 -25.22
CA THR A 89 -4.00 -1.50 -24.27
C THR A 89 -5.31 -1.07 -24.95
N ASP A 90 -5.23 -0.53 -26.17
CA ASP A 90 -6.39 -0.07 -26.96
C ASP A 90 -6.06 -0.10 -28.45
N ASN A 91 -6.93 -0.70 -29.26
CA ASN A 91 -6.78 -0.68 -30.73
C ASN A 91 -6.91 0.71 -31.35
N ASN A 92 -7.58 1.66 -30.69
CA ASN A 92 -7.62 3.05 -31.15
C ASN A 92 -6.29 3.79 -30.91
N LEU A 93 -5.43 3.27 -30.02
CA LEU A 93 -4.09 3.79 -29.79
C LEU A 93 -3.06 3.09 -30.67
N VAL A 94 -3.03 1.76 -30.61
CA VAL A 94 -2.19 0.90 -31.45
C VAL A 94 -2.97 -0.38 -31.75
N GLN A 95 -3.16 -0.69 -33.03
CA GLN A 95 -3.77 -1.95 -33.45
C GLN A 95 -2.75 -3.10 -33.30
N GLY A 96 -3.07 -4.09 -32.47
CA GLY A 96 -2.33 -5.35 -32.42
C GLY A 96 -2.71 -6.25 -33.60
N PHE A 97 -1.77 -7.08 -34.05
CA PHE A 97 -1.99 -7.99 -35.17
C PHE A 97 -1.49 -9.39 -34.87
N THR A 98 -2.15 -10.37 -35.49
CA THR A 98 -1.59 -11.70 -35.62
C THR A 98 -0.50 -11.72 -36.67
N THR A 99 0.25 -12.81 -36.66
CA THR A 99 1.26 -13.16 -37.64
C THR A 99 0.72 -13.33 -39.06
N LEU A 100 -0.60 -13.50 -39.20
CA LEU A 100 -1.35 -13.61 -40.46
C LEU A 100 -2.08 -12.31 -40.81
N ASN A 101 -1.68 -11.18 -40.21
CA ASN A 101 -2.26 -9.86 -40.41
C ASN A 101 -3.75 -9.75 -40.01
N VAL A 102 -4.20 -10.59 -39.07
CA VAL A 102 -5.56 -10.50 -38.49
C VAL A 102 -5.52 -9.52 -37.31
N ARG A 103 -6.51 -8.63 -37.21
CA ARG A 103 -6.58 -7.66 -36.09
C ARG A 103 -6.85 -8.38 -34.77
N VAL A 104 -6.07 -8.02 -33.75
CA VAL A 104 -6.20 -8.55 -32.38
C VAL A 104 -6.93 -7.53 -31.49
N PRO A 105 -7.93 -7.94 -30.71
CA PRO A 105 -8.61 -7.05 -29.78
C PRO A 105 -7.68 -6.59 -28.65
N GLY A 106 -7.53 -5.28 -28.50
CA GLY A 106 -6.83 -4.65 -27.38
C GLY A 106 -7.63 -4.76 -26.08
N VAL A 107 -7.01 -4.45 -24.94
CA VAL A 107 -7.63 -4.60 -23.61
C VAL A 107 -8.95 -3.82 -23.50
N ARG A 108 -9.03 -2.59 -24.03
CA ARG A 108 -10.30 -1.82 -24.09
C ARG A 108 -11.39 -2.56 -24.84
N GLN A 109 -11.07 -3.20 -25.97
CA GLN A 109 -12.01 -4.00 -26.76
C GLN A 109 -12.36 -5.31 -26.05
N GLN A 110 -11.43 -5.94 -25.33
CA GLN A 110 -11.70 -7.12 -24.51
C GLN A 110 -12.68 -6.81 -23.37
N ILE A 111 -12.49 -5.68 -22.67
CA ILE A 111 -13.41 -5.19 -21.64
C ILE A 111 -14.79 -4.88 -22.24
N THR A 112 -14.83 -4.19 -23.38
CA THR A 112 -16.08 -3.90 -24.10
C THR A 112 -16.82 -5.17 -24.47
N LYS A 113 -16.10 -6.19 -24.98
CA LYS A 113 -16.68 -7.49 -25.30
C LYS A 113 -17.30 -8.13 -24.06
N TYR A 114 -16.58 -8.17 -22.93
CA TYR A 114 -17.11 -8.69 -21.67
C TYR A 114 -18.39 -7.97 -21.23
N ILE A 115 -18.38 -6.63 -21.24
CA ILE A 115 -19.55 -5.82 -20.84
C ILE A 115 -20.77 -6.13 -21.72
N ASN A 116 -20.55 -6.32 -23.02
CA ASN A 116 -21.64 -6.58 -23.98
C ASN A 116 -22.16 -8.02 -23.96
N THR A 117 -21.34 -9.00 -23.56
CA THR A 117 -21.71 -10.42 -23.62
C THR A 117 -22.04 -11.03 -22.27
N ALA A 118 -21.61 -10.43 -21.16
CA ALA A 118 -21.90 -10.93 -19.83
C ALA A 118 -23.29 -10.48 -19.36
N ASP A 119 -24.05 -11.39 -18.75
CA ASP A 119 -25.22 -11.00 -17.96
C ASP A 119 -24.75 -10.41 -16.62
N LEU A 120 -24.60 -9.09 -16.59
CA LEU A 120 -24.10 -8.36 -15.43
C LEU A 120 -24.99 -8.53 -14.19
N SER A 121 -26.27 -8.92 -14.35
CA SER A 121 -27.17 -9.19 -13.22
C SER A 121 -26.80 -10.46 -12.44
N GLN A 122 -26.08 -11.39 -13.08
CA GLN A 122 -25.65 -12.65 -12.49
C GLN A 122 -24.22 -12.59 -11.94
N VAL A 123 -23.51 -11.48 -12.14
CA VAL A 123 -22.12 -11.34 -11.68
C VAL A 123 -22.09 -11.03 -10.19
N ASN A 124 -21.55 -11.96 -9.39
CA ASN A 124 -21.23 -11.69 -8.00
C ASN A 124 -19.94 -10.86 -7.89
N PHE A 125 -20.06 -9.55 -7.92
CA PHE A 125 -18.93 -8.62 -7.86
C PHE A 125 -18.11 -8.69 -6.57
N HIS A 126 -18.67 -9.20 -5.46
CA HIS A 126 -17.96 -9.42 -4.20
C HIS A 126 -17.07 -10.68 -4.21
N ARG A 127 -17.35 -11.63 -5.12
CA ARG A 127 -16.60 -12.88 -5.28
C ARG A 127 -15.82 -12.95 -6.59
N THR A 128 -15.82 -11.85 -7.35
CA THR A 128 -15.15 -11.73 -8.65
C THR A 128 -13.99 -10.74 -8.56
N ILE A 129 -12.81 -11.17 -9.01
CA ILE A 129 -11.66 -10.27 -9.21
C ILE A 129 -11.41 -10.05 -10.71
N PHE A 130 -11.30 -8.78 -11.09
CA PHE A 130 -10.93 -8.37 -12.45
C PHE A 130 -9.42 -8.20 -12.52
N ILE A 131 -8.77 -8.79 -13.52
CA ILE A 131 -7.32 -8.78 -13.68
C ILE A 131 -6.95 -8.13 -15.00
N ILE A 132 -6.05 -7.15 -14.95
CA ILE A 132 -5.51 -6.48 -16.14
C ILE A 132 -3.98 -6.58 -16.15
N TRP A 133 -3.43 -7.12 -17.23
CA TRP A 133 -1.99 -7.08 -17.52
C TRP A 133 -1.73 -6.85 -19.01
N ALA A 134 -1.30 -5.65 -19.36
CA ALA A 134 -0.96 -5.25 -20.74
C ALA A 134 -0.07 -3.99 -20.77
N GLY A 135 0.37 -3.61 -21.98
CA GLY A 135 1.13 -2.39 -22.26
C GLY A 135 2.51 -2.63 -22.87
N ALA A 136 3.03 -3.86 -22.81
CA ALA A 136 4.30 -4.21 -23.43
C ALA A 136 4.21 -4.12 -24.96
N ASN A 137 3.13 -4.68 -25.54
CA ASN A 137 2.92 -4.67 -26.99
C ASN A 137 2.76 -3.26 -27.56
N ASP A 138 2.15 -2.32 -26.83
CA ASP A 138 2.04 -0.92 -27.24
C ASP A 138 3.43 -0.34 -27.59
N TYR A 139 4.43 -0.63 -26.77
CA TYR A 139 5.81 -0.17 -26.99
C TYR A 139 6.59 -1.03 -27.99
N PHE A 140 6.30 -2.32 -28.10
CA PHE A 140 6.92 -3.16 -29.13
C PHE A 140 6.43 -2.79 -30.54
N TYR A 141 5.16 -2.41 -30.70
CA TYR A 141 4.61 -1.90 -31.95
C TYR A 141 5.02 -0.44 -32.20
N ASN A 142 5.03 0.40 -31.16
CA ASN A 142 5.42 1.80 -31.27
C ASN A 142 6.18 2.29 -30.04
N ILE A 143 7.50 2.18 -30.09
CA ILE A 143 8.40 2.56 -28.99
C ILE A 143 8.38 4.05 -28.67
N THR A 144 7.89 4.90 -29.59
CA THR A 144 7.84 6.36 -29.37
C THR A 144 6.67 6.80 -28.50
N LEU A 145 5.75 5.89 -28.17
CA LEU A 145 4.56 6.23 -27.39
C LEU A 145 4.90 6.78 -26.00
N PRO A 146 4.34 7.94 -25.62
CA PRO A 146 4.46 8.44 -24.27
C PRO A 146 3.78 7.49 -23.28
N ALA A 147 4.50 7.12 -22.22
CA ALA A 147 3.97 6.26 -21.16
C ALA A 147 2.67 6.79 -20.52
N SER A 148 2.42 8.10 -20.55
CA SER A 148 1.17 8.69 -20.07
C SER A 148 -0.05 8.28 -20.88
N ILE A 149 0.08 8.05 -22.19
CA ILE A 149 -1.04 7.70 -23.05
C ILE A 149 -1.43 6.23 -22.83
N VAL A 150 -0.44 5.34 -22.79
CA VAL A 150 -0.66 3.90 -22.51
C VAL A 150 -1.25 3.70 -21.10
N VAL A 151 -0.72 4.40 -20.08
CA VAL A 151 -1.30 4.35 -18.73
C VAL A 151 -2.73 4.90 -18.72
N LYS A 152 -3.01 6.04 -19.39
CA LYS A 152 -4.37 6.60 -19.47
C LYS A 152 -5.36 5.60 -20.08
N SER A 153 -4.95 4.87 -21.13
CA SER A 153 -5.76 3.81 -21.73
C SER A 153 -6.12 2.71 -20.72
N LEU A 154 -5.14 2.20 -19.95
CA LEU A 154 -5.39 1.23 -18.89
C LEU A 154 -6.36 1.76 -17.81
N ILE A 155 -6.18 3.02 -17.38
CA ILE A 155 -7.06 3.66 -16.39
C ILE A 155 -8.49 3.82 -16.92
N ASN A 156 -8.66 4.16 -18.20
CA ASN A 156 -9.97 4.17 -18.82
C ASN A 156 -10.61 2.78 -18.80
N GLY A 157 -9.84 1.72 -19.09
CA GLY A 157 -10.26 0.32 -18.96
C GLY A 157 -10.79 0.01 -17.56
N ILE A 158 -10.03 0.40 -16.55
CA ILE A 158 -10.40 0.22 -15.14
C ILE A 158 -11.67 1.00 -14.79
N ASN A 159 -11.84 2.22 -15.30
CA ASN A 159 -13.04 3.02 -15.07
C ASN A 159 -14.30 2.36 -15.66
N ASP A 160 -14.23 1.74 -16.84
CA ASP A 160 -15.37 0.99 -17.40
C ASP A 160 -15.76 -0.19 -16.49
N LEU A 161 -14.78 -0.90 -15.93
CA LEU A 161 -15.04 -1.97 -14.97
C LEU A 161 -15.68 -1.45 -13.68
N ILE A 162 -15.25 -0.27 -13.21
CA ILE A 162 -15.87 0.39 -12.06
C ILE A 162 -17.34 0.73 -12.35
N GLN A 163 -17.65 1.22 -13.56
CA GLN A 163 -19.02 1.59 -13.95
C GLN A 163 -19.99 0.41 -13.94
N ILE A 164 -19.52 -0.80 -14.26
CA ILE A 164 -20.36 -2.01 -14.19
C ILE A 164 -20.43 -2.62 -12.78
N GLY A 165 -19.74 -2.06 -11.78
CA GLY A 165 -19.84 -2.49 -10.38
C GLY A 165 -18.66 -3.31 -9.85
N ALA A 166 -17.52 -3.39 -10.58
CA ALA A 166 -16.34 -4.10 -10.11
C ALA A 166 -15.88 -3.65 -8.72
N LYS A 167 -15.67 -4.61 -7.79
CA LYS A 167 -15.22 -4.35 -6.42
C LYS A 167 -13.77 -4.73 -6.14
N HIS A 168 -13.20 -5.63 -6.95
CA HIS A 168 -11.84 -6.12 -6.77
C HIS A 168 -11.11 -6.11 -8.11
N ILE A 169 -10.02 -5.35 -8.20
CA ILE A 169 -9.26 -5.19 -9.42
C ILE A 169 -7.78 -5.40 -9.11
N LEU A 170 -7.15 -6.38 -9.74
CA LEU A 170 -5.70 -6.55 -9.72
C LEU A 170 -5.09 -6.08 -11.04
N ILE A 171 -4.12 -5.20 -10.92
CA ILE A 171 -3.39 -4.59 -12.02
C ILE A 171 -1.95 -5.04 -11.93
N VAL A 172 -1.40 -5.56 -13.03
CA VAL A 172 0.01 -5.95 -13.09
C VAL A 172 0.79 -4.86 -13.83
N ASN A 173 1.91 -4.41 -13.27
CA ASN A 173 2.78 -3.44 -13.95
C ASN A 173 3.59 -4.11 -15.07
N LEU A 174 4.47 -3.37 -15.75
CA LEU A 174 5.30 -3.95 -16.80
C LEU A 174 6.53 -4.65 -16.22
N PRO A 175 6.90 -5.86 -16.69
CA PRO A 175 8.19 -6.46 -16.39
C PRO A 175 9.34 -5.62 -17.00
N PRO A 176 10.61 -5.84 -16.63
CA PRO A 176 11.74 -5.16 -17.25
C PRO A 176 11.84 -5.51 -18.73
N LEU A 177 11.22 -4.71 -19.61
CA LEU A 177 11.16 -4.97 -21.05
C LEU A 177 12.56 -4.98 -21.68
N GLU A 178 13.50 -4.24 -21.10
CA GLU A 178 14.90 -4.24 -21.50
C GLU A 178 15.62 -5.58 -21.23
N ALA A 179 15.01 -6.50 -20.50
CA ALA A 179 15.58 -7.81 -20.19
C ALA A 179 15.07 -8.91 -21.13
N TYR A 180 14.17 -8.60 -22.06
CA TYR A 180 13.62 -9.57 -23.00
C TYR A 180 14.66 -9.93 -24.07
N PRO A 181 14.81 -11.21 -24.48
CA PRO A 181 15.79 -11.59 -25.47
C PRO A 181 15.64 -10.86 -26.82
N ALA A 182 14.42 -10.50 -27.22
CA ALA A 182 14.18 -9.72 -28.43
C ALA A 182 14.84 -8.31 -28.43
N THR A 183 15.26 -7.80 -27.27
CA THR A 183 15.72 -6.42 -27.10
C THR A 183 17.24 -6.26 -27.05
N PHE A 184 18.04 -7.29 -27.35
CA PHE A 184 19.50 -7.30 -27.13
C PHE A 184 20.34 -6.24 -27.89
N ARG A 185 19.76 -5.43 -28.78
CA ARG A 185 20.48 -4.37 -29.50
C ARG A 185 20.89 -3.22 -28.57
N LEU A 186 22.11 -2.69 -28.74
CA LEU A 186 22.55 -1.48 -28.03
C LEU A 186 21.64 -0.29 -28.43
N ASN A 187 21.38 0.62 -27.48
CA ASN A 187 20.43 1.76 -27.50
C ASN A 187 18.95 1.45 -27.21
N ILE A 188 18.36 0.33 -27.65
CA ILE A 188 16.94 0.05 -27.37
C ILE A 188 16.70 -0.34 -25.90
N ARG A 189 17.62 -1.08 -25.28
CA ARG A 189 17.52 -1.53 -23.87
C ARG A 189 17.50 -0.36 -22.89
N TYR A 190 18.40 0.61 -23.08
CA TYR A 190 18.48 1.78 -22.22
C TYR A 190 17.18 2.61 -22.28
N TYR A 191 16.67 2.79 -23.50
CA TYR A 191 15.41 3.48 -23.72
C TYR A 191 14.22 2.73 -23.09
N LEU A 192 14.10 1.42 -23.35
CA LEU A 192 13.04 0.58 -22.80
C LEU A 192 13.06 0.54 -21.27
N LYS A 193 14.24 0.51 -20.64
CA LYS A 193 14.35 0.60 -19.18
C LYS A 193 13.75 1.90 -18.65
N LYS A 194 14.14 3.04 -19.22
CA LYS A 194 13.59 4.36 -18.84
C LYS A 194 12.08 4.42 -19.08
N LEU A 195 11.61 3.92 -20.22
CA LEU A 195 10.20 3.91 -20.58
C LEU A 195 9.38 3.04 -19.62
N THR A 196 9.85 1.82 -19.34
CA THR A 196 9.22 0.86 -18.43
C THR A 196 9.10 1.44 -17.02
N LEU A 197 10.19 2.01 -16.47
CA LEU A 197 10.17 2.65 -15.16
C LEU A 197 9.23 3.87 -15.12
N LYS A 198 9.19 4.68 -16.19
CA LYS A 198 8.27 5.82 -16.31
C LYS A 198 6.80 5.36 -16.36
N HIS A 199 6.50 4.30 -17.11
CA HIS A 199 5.17 3.69 -17.17
C HIS A 199 4.77 3.18 -15.78
N ASN A 200 5.59 2.33 -15.16
CA ASN A 200 5.29 1.72 -13.87
C ASN A 200 5.08 2.76 -12.77
N ARG A 201 5.88 3.85 -12.76
CA ARG A 201 5.68 4.98 -11.83
C ARG A 201 4.33 5.67 -12.05
N LYS A 202 3.96 5.96 -13.31
CA LYS A 202 2.69 6.61 -13.65
C LYS A 202 1.48 5.72 -13.35
N LEU A 203 1.57 4.43 -13.65
CA LEU A 203 0.53 3.45 -13.32
C LEU A 203 0.34 3.39 -11.80
N SER A 204 1.42 3.27 -11.04
CA SER A 204 1.38 3.24 -9.57
C SER A 204 0.75 4.49 -8.95
N ILE A 205 1.06 5.68 -9.49
CA ILE A 205 0.41 6.94 -9.07
C ILE A 205 -1.09 6.90 -9.39
N SER A 206 -1.46 6.47 -10.59
CA SER A 206 -2.86 6.45 -11.04
C SER A 206 -3.72 5.45 -10.25
N ILE A 207 -3.17 4.27 -9.91
CA ILE A 207 -3.87 3.30 -9.06
C ILE A 207 -4.06 3.84 -7.63
N ARG A 208 -3.06 4.55 -7.06
CA ARG A 208 -3.24 5.22 -5.75
C ARG A 208 -4.35 6.27 -5.76
N LEU A 209 -4.50 7.00 -6.86
CA LEU A 209 -5.61 7.93 -7.03
C LEU A 209 -6.95 7.19 -7.08
N LEU A 210 -7.06 6.12 -7.88
CA LEU A 210 -8.28 5.30 -7.95
C LEU A 210 -8.67 4.68 -6.60
N GLN A 211 -7.71 4.11 -5.85
CA GLN A 211 -7.92 3.57 -4.49
C GLN A 211 -8.52 4.57 -3.53
N TRP A 212 -8.34 5.85 -3.81
CA TRP A 212 -8.78 6.90 -2.95
C TRP A 212 -10.06 7.58 -3.44
N ILE A 213 -10.28 7.67 -4.77
CA ILE A 213 -11.56 8.10 -5.35
C ILE A 213 -12.65 7.06 -5.05
N PHE A 214 -12.30 5.78 -5.08
CA PHE A 214 -13.22 4.66 -4.89
C PHE A 214 -12.80 3.81 -3.68
N PRO A 215 -13.01 4.29 -2.44
CA PRO A 215 -12.55 3.61 -1.22
C PRO A 215 -13.25 2.25 -0.99
N ASP A 216 -14.42 2.03 -1.58
CA ASP A 216 -15.17 0.78 -1.50
C ASP A 216 -14.73 -0.26 -2.54
N ILE A 217 -13.73 0.07 -3.38
CA ILE A 217 -13.16 -0.83 -4.39
C ILE A 217 -11.72 -1.17 -3.98
N SER A 218 -11.42 -2.45 -3.95
CA SER A 218 -10.07 -2.95 -3.73
C SER A 218 -9.28 -2.93 -5.03
N PHE A 219 -8.27 -2.05 -5.11
CA PHE A 219 -7.28 -2.10 -6.18
C PHE A 219 -5.96 -2.68 -5.66
N THR A 220 -5.47 -3.71 -6.32
CA THR A 220 -4.20 -4.37 -5.98
C THR A 220 -3.22 -4.18 -7.13
N LEU A 221 -2.07 -3.55 -6.88
CA LEU A 221 -0.99 -3.46 -7.87
C LEU A 221 0.02 -4.59 -7.63
N PHE A 222 0.17 -5.49 -8.60
CA PHE A 222 1.18 -6.54 -8.59
C PHE A 222 2.45 -6.07 -9.32
N ASP A 223 3.55 -6.01 -8.58
CA ASP A 223 4.84 -5.51 -9.06
C ASP A 223 5.67 -6.63 -9.70
N ILE A 224 5.32 -6.98 -10.93
CA ILE A 224 6.07 -7.97 -11.71
C ILE A 224 7.47 -7.48 -12.06
N TYR A 225 7.68 -6.15 -12.20
CA TYR A 225 9.01 -5.58 -12.46
C TYR A 225 10.02 -6.02 -11.39
N SER A 226 9.66 -5.85 -10.12
CA SER A 226 10.51 -6.24 -8.99
C SER A 226 10.72 -7.74 -8.90
N LEU A 227 9.67 -8.54 -9.15
CA LEU A 227 9.78 -10.01 -9.16
C LEU A 227 10.78 -10.49 -10.22
N ILE A 228 10.64 -10.05 -11.47
CA ILE A 228 11.54 -10.44 -12.55
C ILE A 228 12.95 -9.89 -12.33
N SER A 229 13.08 -8.64 -11.87
CA SER A 229 14.40 -8.07 -11.53
C SER A 229 15.12 -8.90 -10.46
N ASN A 230 14.39 -9.40 -9.45
CA ASN A 230 14.96 -10.26 -8.43
C ASN A 230 15.38 -11.62 -8.98
N ILE A 231 14.60 -12.22 -9.89
CA ILE A 231 14.97 -13.46 -10.58
C ILE A 231 16.22 -13.23 -11.43
N LEU A 232 16.33 -12.11 -12.14
CA LEU A 232 17.51 -11.78 -12.94
C LEU A 232 18.77 -11.65 -12.08
N MET A 233 18.68 -10.99 -10.92
CA MET A 233 19.82 -10.82 -10.00
C MET A 233 20.18 -12.12 -9.26
N ASN A 234 19.20 -12.93 -8.87
CA ASN A 234 19.37 -14.08 -7.98
C ASN A 234 18.94 -15.40 -8.65
N LYS A 235 19.19 -15.57 -9.95
CA LYS A 235 18.63 -16.65 -10.78
C LYS A 235 18.79 -18.06 -10.20
N ALA A 236 19.95 -18.38 -9.62
CA ALA A 236 20.21 -19.68 -9.00
C ALA A 236 19.28 -19.98 -7.82
N ALA A 237 18.92 -18.97 -7.01
CA ALA A 237 17.99 -19.12 -5.89
C ALA A 237 16.56 -19.47 -6.33
N TYR A 238 16.23 -19.21 -7.60
CA TYR A 238 14.95 -19.55 -8.22
C TYR A 238 14.99 -20.83 -9.07
N GLY A 239 16.16 -21.49 -9.13
CA GLY A 239 16.40 -22.65 -10.01
C GLY A 239 16.52 -22.28 -11.49
N ILE A 240 16.91 -21.03 -11.80
CA ILE A 240 17.07 -20.51 -13.16
C ILE A 240 18.56 -20.44 -13.51
N ASN A 241 18.94 -21.13 -14.59
CA ASN A 241 20.31 -21.20 -15.09
C ASN A 241 20.54 -20.19 -16.22
N SER A 242 19.54 -19.98 -17.08
CA SER A 242 19.63 -19.11 -18.25
C SER A 242 18.54 -18.03 -18.25
N THR A 243 18.95 -16.82 -18.64
CA THR A 243 18.07 -15.66 -18.88
C THR A 243 17.94 -15.34 -20.36
N ASN A 244 18.43 -16.22 -21.24
CA ASN A 244 18.19 -16.16 -22.69
C ASN A 244 16.95 -17.00 -23.05
N LYS A 245 16.52 -16.99 -24.32
CA LYS A 245 15.43 -17.84 -24.83
C LYS A 245 15.83 -19.33 -24.84
N CYS A 246 14.92 -20.22 -24.43
CA CYS A 246 15.11 -21.68 -24.53
C CYS A 246 14.83 -22.20 -25.95
N TRP A 247 13.83 -21.65 -26.62
CA TRP A 247 13.42 -22.03 -27.96
C TRP A 247 13.79 -20.96 -28.96
N ASN A 248 14.29 -21.42 -30.10
CA ASN A 248 14.46 -20.58 -31.27
C ASN A 248 13.31 -20.87 -32.24
N ILE A 249 12.39 -19.92 -32.34
CA ILE A 249 11.26 -19.99 -33.28
C ILE A 249 11.47 -18.91 -34.34
N SER A 250 11.47 -19.31 -35.61
CA SER A 250 11.67 -18.42 -36.75
C SER A 250 10.63 -18.70 -37.81
N ASN A 251 10.00 -17.67 -38.37
CA ASN A 251 8.94 -17.79 -39.38
C ASN A 251 7.87 -18.84 -39.01
N TYR A 252 7.47 -18.87 -37.74
CA TYR A 252 6.48 -19.80 -37.20
C TYR A 252 6.90 -21.29 -37.25
N THR A 253 8.18 -21.56 -37.41
CA THR A 253 8.74 -22.91 -37.39
C THR A 253 9.71 -23.07 -36.23
N VAL A 254 9.70 -24.26 -35.64
CA VAL A 254 10.65 -24.63 -34.60
C VAL A 254 12.01 -24.83 -35.24
N VAL A 255 12.97 -23.97 -34.89
CA VAL A 255 14.36 -24.11 -35.35
C VAL A 255 15.16 -24.91 -34.33
N GLU A 256 14.99 -24.62 -33.04
CA GLU A 256 15.76 -25.25 -31.97
C GLU A 256 14.96 -25.26 -30.66
N LEU A 257 15.06 -26.36 -29.90
CA LEU A 257 14.48 -26.51 -28.57
C LEU A 257 15.56 -26.89 -27.56
N CYS A 258 15.63 -26.16 -26.43
CA CYS A 258 16.42 -26.62 -25.29
C CYS A 258 15.77 -27.80 -24.57
N SER A 259 16.57 -28.68 -23.97
CA SER A 259 16.10 -29.89 -23.25
C SER A 259 15.56 -29.61 -21.84
N THR A 260 15.84 -28.43 -21.26
CA THR A 260 15.54 -28.11 -19.85
C THR A 260 14.78 -26.78 -19.68
N PRO A 261 13.61 -26.60 -20.33
CA PRO A 261 12.89 -25.32 -20.34
C PRO A 261 12.53 -24.80 -18.94
N ASN A 262 12.35 -25.68 -17.94
CA ASN A 262 12.07 -25.27 -16.57
C ASN A 262 13.23 -24.54 -15.86
N THR A 263 14.45 -24.57 -16.41
CA THR A 263 15.61 -23.84 -15.89
C THR A 263 15.85 -22.50 -16.59
N TYR A 264 14.97 -22.11 -17.51
CA TYR A 264 15.06 -20.87 -18.28
C TYR A 264 14.02 -19.86 -17.80
N LEU A 265 14.40 -18.58 -17.82
CA LEU A 265 13.46 -17.48 -17.60
C LEU A 265 12.49 -17.33 -18.78
N TYR A 266 13.02 -17.36 -20.00
CA TYR A 266 12.24 -17.15 -21.22
C TYR A 266 12.13 -18.43 -22.05
N ILE A 267 10.92 -18.73 -22.50
CA ILE A 267 10.68 -19.87 -23.39
C ILE A 267 11.07 -19.52 -24.82
N ASP A 268 10.74 -18.32 -25.28
CA ASP A 268 11.12 -17.77 -26.58
C ASP A 268 11.68 -16.35 -26.40
N GLN A 269 11.72 -15.54 -27.46
CA GLN A 269 12.29 -14.19 -27.38
C GLN A 269 11.43 -13.16 -26.62
N TYR A 270 10.18 -13.50 -26.26
CA TYR A 270 9.21 -12.62 -25.62
C TYR A 270 8.53 -13.22 -24.38
N HIS A 271 8.41 -14.54 -24.28
CA HIS A 271 7.50 -15.15 -23.30
C HIS A 271 8.24 -15.91 -22.21
N PHE A 272 7.61 -15.99 -21.03
CA PHE A 272 8.14 -16.71 -19.88
C PHE A 272 7.84 -18.22 -19.96
N THR A 273 8.67 -19.01 -19.28
CA THR A 273 8.42 -20.45 -19.13
C THR A 273 7.30 -20.72 -18.12
N THR A 274 6.67 -21.90 -18.15
CA THR A 274 5.60 -22.25 -17.20
C THR A 274 6.09 -22.27 -15.75
N ARG A 275 7.40 -22.51 -15.54
CA ARG A 275 8.04 -22.39 -14.22
C ARG A 275 7.99 -20.95 -13.71
N ILE A 276 8.26 -19.98 -14.57
CA ILE A 276 8.18 -18.56 -14.21
C ILE A 276 6.71 -18.15 -14.03
N HIS A 277 5.79 -18.63 -14.87
CA HIS A 277 4.36 -18.45 -14.63
C HIS A 277 3.89 -19.01 -13.28
N GLN A 278 4.47 -20.12 -12.80
CA GLN A 278 4.22 -20.62 -11.45
C GLN A 278 4.70 -19.62 -10.38
N LEU A 279 5.91 -19.08 -10.51
CA LEU A 279 6.41 -18.08 -9.57
C LEU A 279 5.56 -16.80 -9.55
N ILE A 280 5.08 -16.37 -10.72
CA ILE A 280 4.15 -15.24 -10.85
C ILE A 280 2.84 -15.55 -10.13
N ALA A 281 2.25 -16.73 -10.38
CA ALA A 281 1.01 -17.17 -9.73
C ALA A 281 1.16 -17.28 -8.21
N ASP A 282 2.25 -17.86 -7.72
CA ASP A 282 2.50 -18.01 -6.28
C ASP A 282 2.62 -16.64 -5.59
N ASN A 283 3.30 -15.68 -6.21
CA ASN A 283 3.44 -14.33 -5.66
C ASN A 283 2.13 -13.53 -5.74
N ALA A 284 1.37 -13.66 -6.83
CA ALA A 284 0.07 -13.03 -6.96
C ALA A 284 -0.96 -13.64 -5.98
N HIS A 285 -1.00 -14.96 -5.84
CA HIS A 285 -1.84 -15.66 -4.86
C HIS A 285 -1.47 -15.23 -3.43
N LYS A 286 -0.17 -15.18 -3.13
CA LYS A 286 0.33 -14.66 -1.85
C LYS A 286 -0.16 -13.23 -1.60
N LEU A 287 -0.01 -12.35 -2.58
CA LEU A 287 -0.49 -10.97 -2.52
C LEU A 287 -2.01 -10.90 -2.22
N LEU A 288 -2.81 -11.68 -2.93
CA LEU A 288 -4.27 -11.69 -2.80
C LEU A 288 -4.80 -12.38 -1.54
N THR A 289 -3.94 -13.11 -0.80
CA THR A 289 -4.33 -13.84 0.43
C THR A 289 -3.73 -13.27 1.72
N GLN A 290 -2.81 -12.31 1.61
CA GLN A 290 -1.98 -11.82 2.72
C GLN A 290 -2.41 -10.50 3.37
N CYS A 291 -3.56 -9.91 3.02
CA CYS A 291 -4.16 -8.87 3.86
C CYS A 291 -4.95 -9.56 4.99
N ASN A 292 -4.39 -9.57 6.20
CA ASN A 292 -5.17 -9.84 7.41
C ASN A 292 -5.66 -8.51 7.98
N ASP A 293 -6.80 -8.55 8.67
CA ASP A 293 -7.26 -7.49 9.57
C ASP A 293 -6.13 -7.00 10.49
N ILE A 294 -6.29 -5.78 10.99
CA ILE A 294 -5.39 -5.18 11.97
C ILE A 294 -5.18 -6.18 13.13
N PRO A 295 -3.94 -6.60 13.43
CA PRO A 295 -3.68 -7.75 14.30
C PRO A 295 -3.83 -7.43 15.80
N TYR A 296 -4.50 -6.33 16.12
CA TYR A 296 -4.65 -5.80 17.46
C TYR A 296 -6.14 -5.80 17.82
N ASP A 297 -6.46 -6.25 19.03
CA ASP A 297 -7.83 -6.16 19.57
C ASP A 297 -7.99 -5.01 20.59
N THR A 298 -6.86 -4.45 21.05
CA THR A 298 -6.80 -3.39 22.05
C THR A 298 -5.92 -2.23 21.58
N ILE A 299 -6.38 -1.00 21.80
CA ILE A 299 -5.59 0.22 21.69
C ILE A 299 -5.38 0.78 23.10
N VAL A 300 -4.16 1.22 23.41
CA VAL A 300 -3.86 2.11 24.54
C VAL A 300 -3.32 3.41 23.96
N CYS A 301 -4.10 4.48 24.02
CA CYS A 301 -3.77 5.76 23.41
C CYS A 301 -3.32 6.79 24.46
N PHE A 302 -2.26 7.54 24.13
CA PHE A 302 -1.74 8.68 24.86
C PHE A 302 -1.57 9.85 23.89
N GLY A 303 -1.93 11.06 24.31
CA GLY A 303 -1.83 12.19 23.43
C GLY A 303 -2.66 13.40 23.85
N ASP A 304 -2.94 14.22 22.86
CA ASP A 304 -3.63 15.49 23.00
C ASP A 304 -5.08 15.48 22.45
N SER A 305 -5.59 16.65 22.08
CA SER A 305 -6.95 16.86 21.57
C SER A 305 -7.25 16.11 20.27
N ASN A 306 -6.25 15.80 19.45
CA ASN A 306 -6.45 14.98 18.24
C ASN A 306 -6.82 13.54 18.57
N SER A 307 -6.61 13.11 19.82
CA SER A 307 -6.86 11.75 20.30
C SER A 307 -7.80 11.71 21.51
N ASP A 308 -8.22 12.84 22.10
CA ASP A 308 -9.10 12.88 23.27
C ASP A 308 -10.56 12.56 22.92
N THR A 309 -11.11 11.48 23.51
CA THR A 309 -12.50 11.04 23.33
C THR A 309 -13.46 11.51 24.44
N GLY A 310 -13.10 12.53 25.21
CA GLY A 310 -13.94 13.17 26.23
C GLY A 310 -13.34 13.24 27.64
N ASN A 311 -12.04 13.02 27.80
CA ASN A 311 -11.34 13.14 29.09
C ASN A 311 -11.32 14.59 29.59
N VAL A 312 -11.04 15.58 28.72
CA VAL A 312 -11.18 17.00 29.08
C VAL A 312 -12.64 17.38 29.32
N TYR A 313 -13.57 16.82 28.54
CA TYR A 313 -15.00 17.01 28.75
C TYR A 313 -15.44 16.60 30.16
N LYS A 314 -15.02 15.42 30.63
CA LYS A 314 -15.26 14.97 32.00
C LYS A 314 -14.54 15.83 33.04
N LEU A 315 -13.25 16.15 32.80
CA LEU A 315 -12.43 16.95 33.73
C LEU A 315 -13.05 18.32 34.02
N THR A 316 -13.66 18.93 33.02
CA THR A 316 -14.29 20.26 33.14
C THR A 316 -15.72 20.21 33.69
N GLY A 317 -16.18 19.04 34.16
CA GLY A 317 -17.57 18.86 34.60
C GLY A 317 -18.55 19.02 33.44
N TYR A 318 -18.20 18.50 32.26
CA TYR A 318 -19.00 18.53 31.03
C TYR A 318 -19.19 19.94 30.44
N LYS A 319 -18.27 20.86 30.71
CA LYS A 319 -18.32 22.26 30.24
C LYS A 319 -17.46 22.53 29.00
N TRP A 320 -16.47 21.69 28.68
CA TRP A 320 -15.61 21.88 27.52
C TRP A 320 -14.89 20.60 27.08
N PRO A 321 -14.81 20.28 25.78
CA PRO A 321 -15.47 20.96 24.66
C PRO A 321 -16.98 20.64 24.59
N VAL A 322 -17.79 21.64 24.27
CA VAL A 322 -19.26 21.57 24.12
C VAL A 322 -19.65 21.89 22.67
N PRO A 323 -20.90 21.62 22.22
CA PRO A 323 -21.33 21.93 20.86
C PRO A 323 -20.88 23.32 20.37
N PRO A 324 -20.38 23.43 19.12
CA PRO A 324 -20.53 22.49 18.00
C PRO A 324 -19.56 21.29 17.99
N TYR A 325 -18.68 21.16 18.99
CA TYR A 325 -17.91 19.93 19.18
C TYR A 325 -18.79 18.72 19.46
N TYR A 326 -18.46 17.59 18.86
CA TYR A 326 -19.22 16.36 18.95
C TYR A 326 -18.93 15.62 20.25
N ASN A 327 -19.89 15.60 21.18
CA ASN A 327 -19.86 14.76 22.38
C ASN A 327 -18.51 14.81 23.14
N GLY A 328 -17.96 16.00 23.34
CA GLY A 328 -16.69 16.18 24.07
C GLY A 328 -15.41 15.87 23.28
N ARG A 329 -15.48 15.64 21.95
CA ARG A 329 -14.29 15.54 21.07
C ARG A 329 -13.95 16.91 20.53
N PHE A 330 -12.67 17.21 20.34
CA PHE A 330 -12.21 18.42 19.64
C PHE A 330 -12.38 18.29 18.12
N SER A 331 -13.56 17.88 17.66
CA SER A 331 -13.94 17.76 16.25
C SER A 331 -15.47 17.78 16.13
N ASN A 332 -16.00 17.86 14.91
CA ASN A 332 -17.45 17.78 14.62
C ASN A 332 -17.98 16.34 14.47
N GLY A 333 -17.23 15.34 14.94
CA GLY A 333 -17.60 13.93 14.89
C GLY A 333 -16.59 13.05 15.60
N LYS A 334 -16.71 11.71 15.42
CA LYS A 334 -15.71 10.76 15.90
C LYS A 334 -14.32 11.10 15.35
N ILE A 335 -13.29 10.99 16.18
CA ILE A 335 -11.90 11.24 15.82
C ILE A 335 -11.20 9.94 15.36
N TRP A 336 -10.00 10.08 14.81
CA TRP A 336 -9.32 9.01 14.06
C TRP A 336 -9.14 7.70 14.86
N ILE A 337 -8.81 7.83 16.16
CA ILE A 337 -8.54 6.68 17.03
C ILE A 337 -9.78 5.80 17.23
N GLU A 338 -10.98 6.40 17.20
CA GLU A 338 -12.27 5.71 17.28
C GLU A 338 -12.67 5.00 15.97
N ARG A 339 -11.94 5.29 14.88
CA ARG A 339 -12.23 4.83 13.52
C ARG A 339 -11.25 3.76 13.02
N LEU A 340 -10.33 3.30 13.88
CA LEU A 340 -9.37 2.24 13.52
C LEU A 340 -10.01 0.85 13.43
N GLY A 341 -11.23 0.65 13.92
CA GLY A 341 -11.90 -0.65 13.88
C GLY A 341 -11.38 -1.66 14.90
N ILE A 342 -10.66 -1.20 15.93
CA ILE A 342 -10.22 -2.02 17.07
C ILE A 342 -11.20 -1.82 18.22
N HIS A 343 -11.79 -2.90 18.70
CA HIS A 343 -12.94 -2.85 19.62
C HIS A 343 -12.61 -2.30 21.02
N ASN A 344 -11.47 -2.66 21.60
CA ASN A 344 -11.12 -2.25 22.96
C ASN A 344 -10.21 -1.02 22.97
N LEU A 345 -10.77 0.17 23.18
CA LEU A 345 -10.02 1.43 23.25
C LEU A 345 -9.86 1.88 24.71
N ILE A 346 -8.63 1.84 25.20
CA ILE A 346 -8.19 2.49 26.43
C ILE A 346 -7.59 3.84 26.04
N ASN A 347 -8.31 4.93 26.31
CA ASN A 347 -7.86 6.26 25.91
C ASN A 347 -7.46 7.13 27.11
N ASN A 348 -6.16 7.45 27.20
CA ASN A 348 -5.60 8.31 28.23
C ASN A 348 -5.28 9.71 27.70
N ALA A 349 -5.61 10.04 26.45
CA ALA A 349 -5.33 11.35 25.86
C ALA A 349 -6.21 12.45 26.50
N TYR A 350 -5.65 13.65 26.67
CA TYR A 350 -6.37 14.83 27.15
C TYR A 350 -6.11 15.99 26.19
N GLY A 351 -7.16 16.69 25.77
CA GLY A 351 -7.01 17.97 25.07
C GLY A 351 -6.08 18.92 25.82
N SER A 352 -5.29 19.70 25.07
CA SER A 352 -4.20 20.55 25.59
C SER A 352 -2.98 19.85 26.19
N ALA A 353 -2.92 18.51 26.22
CA ALA A 353 -1.75 17.81 26.75
C ALA A 353 -0.47 18.13 25.95
N THR A 354 0.61 18.37 26.68
CA THR A 354 1.98 18.51 26.17
C THR A 354 2.72 17.18 26.29
N SER A 355 3.98 17.12 25.85
CA SER A 355 4.81 15.93 26.05
C SER A 355 5.02 15.64 27.54
N ASP A 356 5.23 16.66 28.37
CA ASP A 356 5.45 16.57 29.81
C ASP A 356 5.09 17.89 30.50
N ASN A 357 4.25 17.83 31.55
CA ASN A 357 3.91 19.00 32.36
C ASN A 357 5.10 19.61 33.11
N ASN A 358 6.16 18.85 33.35
CA ASN A 358 7.39 19.36 33.96
C ASN A 358 8.23 20.20 32.97
N LEU A 359 7.99 20.05 31.67
CA LEU A 359 8.61 20.87 30.63
C LEU A 359 7.70 22.04 30.27
N VAL A 360 6.44 21.73 29.93
CA VAL A 360 5.43 22.70 29.52
C VAL A 360 4.11 22.28 30.12
N ARG A 361 3.52 23.10 31.00
CA ARG A 361 2.24 22.77 31.62
C ARG A 361 1.09 22.94 30.62
N GLY A 362 0.40 21.85 30.28
CA GLY A 362 -0.85 21.92 29.53
C GLY A 362 -2.03 22.30 30.42
N SER A 363 -2.94 23.15 29.92
CA SER A 363 -4.17 23.52 30.63
C SER A 363 -5.39 23.67 29.70
N THR A 364 -6.57 23.52 30.28
CA THR A 364 -7.85 23.83 29.61
C THR A 364 -8.08 25.34 29.56
N ILE A 365 -9.12 25.76 28.83
CA ILE A 365 -9.58 27.16 28.79
C ILE A 365 -10.00 27.70 30.17
N PHE A 366 -10.29 26.83 31.14
CA PHE A 366 -10.62 27.20 32.52
C PHE A 366 -9.39 27.18 33.44
N ASN A 367 -8.18 27.15 32.87
CA ASN A 367 -6.91 27.05 33.58
C ASN A 367 -6.77 25.79 34.47
N LEU A 368 -7.59 24.75 34.24
CA LEU A 368 -7.41 23.45 34.85
C LEU A 368 -6.23 22.73 34.18
N THR A 369 -5.29 22.22 34.97
CA THR A 369 -4.13 21.47 34.45
C THR A 369 -4.59 20.12 33.90
N VAL A 370 -4.12 19.76 32.71
CA VAL A 370 -4.33 18.44 32.10
C VAL A 370 -3.04 17.64 32.17
N PRO A 371 -3.08 16.30 32.30
CA PRO A 371 -1.85 15.50 32.31
C PRO A 371 -1.17 15.52 30.93
N GLY A 372 0.11 15.89 30.89
CA GLY A 372 0.98 15.67 29.73
C GLY A 372 1.22 14.18 29.48
N VAL A 373 1.76 13.82 28.31
CA VAL A 373 1.93 12.40 27.91
C VAL A 373 2.75 11.60 28.92
N ARG A 374 3.81 12.18 29.49
CA ARG A 374 4.58 11.55 30.59
C ARG A 374 3.71 11.21 31.80
N GLN A 375 2.82 12.11 32.20
CA GLN A 375 1.89 11.89 33.31
C GLN A 375 0.79 10.88 32.94
N GLN A 376 0.24 10.93 31.72
CA GLN A 376 -0.74 9.94 31.25
C GLN A 376 -0.15 8.52 31.28
N ILE A 377 1.10 8.34 30.82
CA ILE A 377 1.81 7.07 30.88
C ILE A 377 2.06 6.65 32.33
N ALA A 378 2.50 7.58 33.20
CA ALA A 378 2.71 7.28 34.62
C ALA A 378 1.43 6.78 35.32
N THR A 379 0.29 7.43 35.10
CA THR A 379 -1.01 6.97 35.62
C THR A 379 -1.43 5.63 35.01
N TYR A 380 -1.14 5.38 33.73
CA TYR A 380 -1.41 4.09 33.13
C TYR A 380 -0.54 2.97 33.74
N LYS A 381 0.73 3.22 34.04
CA LYS A 381 1.63 2.25 34.70
C LYS A 381 1.08 1.80 36.06
N THR A 382 0.46 2.69 36.84
CA THR A 382 -0.10 2.32 38.15
C THR A 382 -1.39 1.52 38.03
N THR A 383 -2.13 1.69 36.93
CA THR A 383 -3.44 1.04 36.72
C THR A 383 -3.38 -0.21 35.83
N ILE A 384 -2.23 -0.54 35.23
CA ILE A 384 -2.13 -1.69 34.32
C ILE A 384 -2.26 -3.04 35.04
N HIS A 385 -1.76 -3.16 36.27
CA HIS A 385 -1.77 -4.44 37.00
C HIS A 385 -3.18 -4.93 37.34
N SER A 386 -4.17 -4.04 37.42
CA SER A 386 -5.57 -4.41 37.59
C SER A 386 -6.26 -4.81 36.27
N ARG A 387 -5.55 -4.72 35.13
CA ARG A 387 -6.09 -5.00 33.80
C ARG A 387 -5.47 -6.27 33.22
N LYS A 388 -6.30 -7.17 32.69
CA LYS A 388 -5.85 -8.32 31.90
C LYS A 388 -5.47 -7.86 30.48
N ILE A 389 -4.27 -7.29 30.31
CA ILE A 389 -3.77 -6.81 29.01
C ILE A 389 -2.96 -7.89 28.29
N ASN A 390 -3.31 -8.19 27.04
CA ASN A 390 -2.50 -9.02 26.16
C ASN A 390 -1.55 -8.15 25.32
N PHE A 391 -0.31 -7.97 25.80
CA PHE A 391 0.70 -7.14 25.12
C PHE A 391 1.02 -7.54 23.67
N HIS A 392 0.72 -8.78 23.25
CA HIS A 392 0.90 -9.23 21.87
C HIS A 392 -0.22 -8.79 20.92
N ARG A 393 -1.36 -8.35 21.46
CA ARG A 393 -2.55 -7.90 20.71
C ARG A 393 -2.94 -6.45 21.04
N THR A 394 -2.13 -5.76 21.84
CA THR A 394 -2.31 -4.35 22.19
C THR A 394 -1.41 -3.45 21.36
N LEU A 395 -2.00 -2.45 20.72
CA LEU A 395 -1.32 -1.33 20.07
C LEU A 395 -1.24 -0.14 21.03
N TYR A 396 -0.02 0.31 21.34
CA TYR A 396 0.22 1.54 22.08
C TYR A 396 0.39 2.70 21.11
N VAL A 397 -0.36 3.78 21.29
CA VAL A 397 -0.37 4.93 20.39
C VAL A 397 0.09 6.18 21.13
N ILE A 398 1.02 6.93 20.54
CA ILE A 398 1.47 8.23 21.05
C ILE A 398 1.35 9.27 19.94
N TRP A 399 0.60 10.34 20.21
CA TRP A 399 0.54 11.52 19.36
C TRP A 399 0.44 12.80 20.21
N ALA A 400 1.54 13.55 20.29
CA ALA A 400 1.64 14.82 21.01
C ALA A 400 2.88 15.61 20.57
N GLY A 401 3.05 16.82 21.11
CA GLY A 401 4.21 17.68 20.90
C GLY A 401 3.86 19.06 20.35
N GLN A 402 2.72 19.19 19.66
CA GLN A 402 2.30 20.48 19.09
C GLN A 402 2.01 21.52 20.19
N ASN A 403 1.36 21.08 21.29
CA ASN A 403 1.04 21.96 22.41
C ASN A 403 2.28 22.51 23.11
N ASP A 404 3.38 21.74 23.15
CA ASP A 404 4.66 22.17 23.72
C ASP A 404 5.18 23.43 23.01
N TYR A 405 5.06 23.48 21.67
CA TYR A 405 5.45 24.65 20.88
C TYR A 405 4.40 25.75 20.94
N TYR A 406 3.10 25.40 20.94
CA TYR A 406 2.02 26.37 21.05
C TYR A 406 2.15 27.22 22.32
N TYR A 407 2.33 26.59 23.49
CA TYR A 407 2.41 27.30 24.76
C TYR A 407 3.74 28.04 24.98
N ASN A 408 4.82 27.63 24.31
CA ASN A 408 6.16 28.16 24.54
C ASN A 408 6.84 28.70 23.27
N LEU A 409 6.08 29.16 22.29
CA LEU A 409 6.66 29.69 21.05
C LEU A 409 7.62 30.85 21.34
N ALA A 410 7.26 31.73 22.29
CA ALA A 410 8.10 32.85 22.73
C ALA A 410 9.38 32.41 23.46
N LEU A 411 9.42 31.21 24.03
CA LEU A 411 10.58 30.67 24.77
C LEU A 411 11.52 29.83 23.90
N ALA A 412 11.24 29.72 22.59
CA ALA A 412 12.07 29.00 21.62
C ALA A 412 12.45 27.56 22.06
N LEU A 413 11.47 26.82 22.60
CA LEU A 413 11.69 25.45 23.08
C LEU A 413 12.29 24.55 21.99
N VAL A 414 13.43 23.92 22.29
CA VAL A 414 14.19 23.13 21.32
C VAL A 414 13.49 21.78 21.04
N PRO A 415 13.23 21.42 19.77
CA PRO A 415 12.49 20.20 19.44
C PRO A 415 13.08 18.89 19.96
N SER A 416 14.40 18.80 20.12
CA SER A 416 15.06 17.61 20.67
C SER A 416 14.67 17.32 22.12
N ILE A 417 14.33 18.34 22.92
CA ILE A 417 13.88 18.20 24.32
C ILE A 417 12.49 17.55 24.37
N VAL A 418 11.57 18.05 23.54
CA VAL A 418 10.20 17.51 23.42
C VAL A 418 10.24 16.06 22.92
N VAL A 419 11.03 15.78 21.87
CA VAL A 419 11.19 14.42 21.35
C VAL A 419 11.79 13.50 22.41
N LYS A 420 12.83 13.94 23.15
CA LYS A 420 13.42 13.15 24.23
C LYS A 420 12.39 12.79 25.32
N SER A 421 11.50 13.72 25.67
CA SER A 421 10.40 13.45 26.60
C SER A 421 9.47 12.33 26.10
N LEU A 422 9.02 12.40 24.85
CA LEU A 422 8.18 11.37 24.23
C LEU A 422 8.90 10.00 24.18
N ILE A 423 10.19 9.99 23.85
CA ILE A 423 11.02 8.77 23.81
C ILE A 423 11.21 8.16 25.20
N ASN A 424 11.39 8.98 26.24
CA ASN A 424 11.37 8.48 27.62
C ASN A 424 10.02 7.82 27.94
N GLY A 425 8.90 8.40 27.47
CA GLY A 425 7.56 7.79 27.62
C GLY A 425 7.46 6.43 26.94
N ILE A 426 8.06 6.31 25.75
CA ILE A 426 8.16 5.03 25.04
C ILE A 426 8.99 4.01 25.82
N HIS A 427 10.12 4.41 26.41
CA HIS A 427 10.89 3.53 27.29
C HIS A 427 10.08 3.02 28.48
N ASP A 428 9.26 3.88 29.10
CA ASP A 428 8.36 3.50 30.18
C ASP A 428 7.30 2.47 29.73
N LEU A 429 6.75 2.60 28.52
CA LEU A 429 5.83 1.62 27.95
C LEU A 429 6.53 0.29 27.67
N ILE A 430 7.78 0.32 27.19
CA ILE A 430 8.59 -0.88 26.97
C ILE A 430 8.82 -1.62 28.30
N GLN A 431 9.12 -0.90 29.38
CA GLN A 431 9.35 -1.49 30.71
C GLN A 431 8.13 -2.25 31.23
N ILE A 432 6.92 -1.78 30.96
CA ILE A 432 5.68 -2.49 31.35
C ILE A 432 5.28 -3.59 30.37
N GLY A 433 6.04 -3.81 29.28
CA GLY A 433 5.85 -4.94 28.37
C GLY A 433 5.24 -4.60 27.00
N ALA A 434 5.09 -3.33 26.63
CA ALA A 434 4.55 -2.94 25.33
C ALA A 434 5.38 -3.53 24.17
N LYS A 435 4.69 -4.17 23.20
CA LYS A 435 5.34 -4.84 22.04
C LYS A 435 5.06 -4.18 20.70
N HIS A 436 4.00 -3.38 20.61
CA HIS A 436 3.56 -2.74 19.38
C HIS A 436 3.26 -1.28 19.65
N ILE A 437 4.07 -0.39 19.09
CA ILE A 437 4.00 1.05 19.36
C ILE A 437 3.86 1.79 18.03
N LEU A 438 2.78 2.55 17.90
CA LEU A 438 2.52 3.50 16.83
C LEU A 438 2.84 4.90 17.36
N ILE A 439 3.76 5.58 16.69
CA ILE A 439 4.14 6.95 16.98
C ILE A 439 3.70 7.82 15.81
N VAL A 440 3.00 8.91 16.09
CA VAL A 440 2.54 9.85 15.07
C VAL A 440 3.43 11.10 15.11
N ASN A 441 3.94 11.55 13.97
CA ASN A 441 4.73 12.78 13.90
C ASN A 441 3.82 14.03 13.94
N LEU A 442 4.38 15.23 13.79
CA LEU A 442 3.59 16.46 13.78
C LEU A 442 3.09 16.80 12.38
N PRO A 443 1.79 17.17 12.23
CA PRO A 443 1.26 17.73 10.99
C PRO A 443 1.96 19.07 10.65
N PRO A 444 1.82 19.61 9.41
CA PRO A 444 2.39 20.91 9.04
C PRO A 444 1.71 22.04 9.83
N PHE A 445 2.26 22.36 11.01
CA PHE A 445 1.66 23.31 11.94
C PHE A 445 1.67 24.75 11.41
N ASP A 446 2.56 25.06 10.47
CA ASP A 446 2.60 26.30 9.71
C ASP A 446 1.39 26.51 8.79
N ALA A 447 0.65 25.44 8.48
CA ALA A 447 -0.54 25.50 7.64
C ALA A 447 -1.86 25.58 8.44
N TYR A 448 -1.80 25.70 9.77
CA TYR A 448 -2.98 25.76 10.62
C TYR A 448 -3.57 27.17 10.62
N PRO A 449 -4.89 27.35 10.76
CA PRO A 449 -5.45 28.69 10.90
C PRO A 449 -4.91 29.42 12.15
N ALA A 450 -4.52 28.67 13.20
CA ALA A 450 -3.84 29.22 14.37
C ALA A 450 -2.47 29.86 14.08
N THR A 451 -1.83 29.59 12.93
CA THR A 451 -0.58 30.26 12.56
C THR A 451 -0.74 31.78 12.50
N ALA A 452 -1.93 32.27 12.15
CA ALA A 452 -2.25 33.69 12.17
C ALA A 452 -2.18 34.31 13.58
N ILE A 453 -2.38 33.53 14.65
CA ILE A 453 -2.26 33.98 16.05
C ILE A 453 -0.80 34.35 16.36
N PHE A 454 0.14 33.60 15.79
CA PHE A 454 1.56 33.75 16.05
C PHE A 454 2.29 34.69 15.09
N ASN A 455 1.73 34.88 13.88
CA ASN A 455 2.38 35.57 12.77
C ASN A 455 3.81 35.07 12.51
N ALA A 456 4.04 33.76 12.68
CA ALA A 456 5.37 33.14 12.63
C ALA A 456 5.41 31.81 11.84
N PRO A 457 4.92 31.77 10.59
CA PRO A 457 4.82 30.52 9.80
C PRO A 457 6.18 29.81 9.63
N ASP A 458 7.25 30.55 9.37
CA ASP A 458 8.58 29.96 9.17
C ASP A 458 9.15 29.29 10.43
N ILE A 459 8.86 29.87 11.61
CA ILE A 459 9.27 29.29 12.89
C ILE A 459 8.51 27.97 13.13
N LEU A 460 7.19 27.97 12.91
CA LEU A 460 6.37 26.76 13.07
C LEU A 460 6.77 25.66 12.09
N LYS A 461 7.07 26.03 10.85
CA LYS A 461 7.56 25.11 9.81
C LYS A 461 8.89 24.48 10.23
N LYS A 462 9.83 25.29 10.71
CA LYS A 462 11.13 24.82 11.20
C LYS A 462 11.00 23.92 12.42
N LEU A 463 10.20 24.31 13.42
CA LEU A 463 9.95 23.50 14.62
C LEU A 463 9.34 22.14 14.26
N THR A 464 8.36 22.14 13.36
CA THR A 464 7.72 20.91 12.86
C THR A 464 8.73 20.02 12.14
N HIS A 465 9.54 20.58 11.26
CA HIS A 465 10.57 19.85 10.52
C HIS A 465 11.62 19.23 11.45
N ASP A 466 12.14 20.02 12.40
CA ASP A 466 13.16 19.60 13.35
C ASP A 466 12.60 18.53 14.31
N HIS A 467 11.37 18.70 14.80
CA HIS A 467 10.68 17.68 15.61
C HIS A 467 10.56 16.36 14.85
N ASN A 468 10.00 16.40 13.64
CA ASN A 468 9.73 15.20 12.85
C ASN A 468 11.03 14.46 12.47
N THR A 469 12.10 15.21 12.17
CA THR A 469 13.43 14.66 11.90
C THR A 469 14.02 13.98 13.14
N ASN A 470 14.01 14.67 14.29
CA ASN A 470 14.50 14.12 15.55
C ASN A 470 13.73 12.87 16.01
N LEU A 471 12.40 12.89 15.83
CA LEU A 471 11.51 11.78 16.16
C LEU A 471 11.80 10.56 15.26
N ALA A 472 11.93 10.76 13.95
CA ALA A 472 12.28 9.69 13.01
C ALA A 472 13.64 9.05 13.34
N ASN A 473 14.64 9.87 13.67
CA ASN A 473 15.97 9.40 14.08
C ASN A 473 15.90 8.58 15.38
N SER A 474 15.15 9.06 16.37
CA SER A 474 14.99 8.36 17.65
C SER A 474 14.23 7.04 17.51
N ILE A 475 13.22 6.98 16.63
CA ILE A 475 12.51 5.73 16.31
C ILE A 475 13.44 4.73 15.61
N GLN A 476 14.32 5.18 14.71
CA GLN A 476 15.32 4.30 14.09
C GLN A 476 16.29 3.72 15.14
N THR A 477 16.69 4.52 16.12
CA THR A 477 17.49 4.05 17.27
C THR A 477 16.71 3.02 18.10
N LEU A 478 15.44 3.26 18.42
CA LEU A 478 14.59 2.30 19.13
C LEU A 478 14.44 0.98 18.37
N GLN A 479 14.22 1.02 17.05
CA GLN A 479 14.16 -0.17 16.19
C GLN A 479 15.50 -0.93 16.14
N THR A 480 16.60 -0.23 16.34
CA THR A 480 17.93 -0.84 16.42
C THR A 480 18.11 -1.55 17.77
N ASN A 481 17.72 -0.91 18.87
CA ASN A 481 17.96 -1.39 20.23
C ASN A 481 16.94 -2.45 20.70
N TYR A 482 15.70 -2.43 20.19
CA TYR A 482 14.62 -3.30 20.65
C TYR A 482 14.06 -4.18 19.51
N LYS A 483 14.83 -5.20 19.10
CA LYS A 483 14.47 -6.10 17.97
C LYS A 483 13.17 -6.88 18.13
N ARG A 484 12.69 -7.06 19.37
CA ARG A 484 11.45 -7.80 19.68
C ARG A 484 10.22 -6.88 19.76
N ILE A 485 10.38 -5.58 19.57
CA ILE A 485 9.30 -4.59 19.65
C ILE A 485 9.10 -3.99 18.26
N THR A 486 7.84 -3.87 17.88
CA THR A 486 7.45 -3.24 16.62
C THR A 486 7.19 -1.76 16.85
N PHE A 487 7.98 -0.90 16.22
CA PHE A 487 7.73 0.54 16.16
C PHE A 487 7.29 0.92 14.75
N LYS A 488 6.15 1.60 14.64
CA LYS A 488 5.64 2.18 13.40
C LYS A 488 5.57 3.70 13.58
N LEU A 489 6.18 4.43 12.65
CA LEU A 489 5.99 5.88 12.52
C LEU A 489 4.85 6.11 11.54
N PHE A 490 3.80 6.79 11.99
CA PHE A 490 2.74 7.30 11.13
C PHE A 490 3.05 8.75 10.74
N ASP A 491 3.30 8.94 9.46
CA ASP A 491 3.65 10.24 8.90
C ASP A 491 2.40 11.06 8.56
N ILE A 492 1.80 11.65 9.60
CA ILE A 492 0.66 12.56 9.46
C ILE A 492 1.07 13.84 8.72
N HIS A 493 2.33 14.28 8.83
CA HIS A 493 2.84 15.43 8.10
C HIS A 493 2.62 15.28 6.60
N SER A 494 3.11 14.18 6.02
CA SER A 494 2.95 13.90 4.59
C SER A 494 1.48 13.74 4.18
N LEU A 495 0.64 13.14 5.04
CA LEU A 495 -0.79 12.99 4.76
C LEU A 495 -1.48 14.36 4.66
N ILE A 496 -1.28 15.24 5.64
CA ILE A 496 -1.93 16.56 5.65
C ILE A 496 -1.35 17.46 4.55
N SER A 497 -0.04 17.44 4.32
CA SER A 497 0.59 18.15 3.20
C SER A 497 0.02 17.71 1.84
N ASN A 498 -0.28 16.42 1.68
CA ASN A 498 -0.92 15.92 0.47
C ASN A 498 -2.38 16.38 0.33
N ILE A 499 -3.13 16.48 1.44
CA ILE A 499 -4.49 17.04 1.46
C ILE A 499 -4.46 18.52 1.08
N LEU A 500 -3.51 19.28 1.63
CA LEU A 500 -3.33 20.71 1.30
C LEU A 500 -3.04 20.91 -0.20
N MET A 501 -2.15 20.10 -0.78
CA MET A 501 -1.79 20.18 -2.21
C MET A 501 -2.91 19.71 -3.15
N ASN A 502 -3.73 18.72 -2.73
CA ASN A 502 -4.71 18.06 -3.60
C ASN A 502 -6.15 18.18 -3.07
N LYS A 503 -6.47 19.31 -2.41
CA LYS A 503 -7.70 19.50 -1.62
C LYS A 503 -9.00 19.10 -2.33
N ALA A 504 -9.18 19.50 -3.59
CA ALA A 504 -10.39 19.24 -4.35
C ALA A 504 -10.66 17.74 -4.51
N ALA A 505 -9.59 16.98 -4.71
CA ALA A 505 -9.71 15.57 -4.88
C ALA A 505 -10.08 14.90 -3.52
N TYR A 506 -9.66 15.44 -2.37
CA TYR A 506 -10.10 15.02 -1.01
C TYR A 506 -11.53 15.45 -0.68
N GLY A 507 -12.23 16.15 -1.58
CA GLY A 507 -13.50 16.81 -1.28
C GLY A 507 -13.35 17.95 -0.26
N ILE A 508 -12.14 18.49 -0.12
CA ILE A 508 -11.82 19.62 0.74
C ILE A 508 -11.80 20.90 -0.10
N ASN A 509 -12.74 21.80 0.19
CA ASN A 509 -12.90 23.07 -0.51
C ASN A 509 -12.22 24.23 0.23
N SER A 510 -12.03 24.11 1.54
CA SER A 510 -11.43 25.14 2.39
C SER A 510 -10.35 24.58 3.32
N THR A 511 -9.24 25.29 3.40
CA THR A 511 -8.14 25.07 4.37
C THR A 511 -8.20 26.06 5.54
N ASN A 512 -9.21 26.94 5.57
CA ASN A 512 -9.51 27.79 6.73
C ASN A 512 -10.33 27.00 7.76
N LYS A 513 -10.55 27.61 8.94
CA LYS A 513 -11.45 27.06 9.97
C LYS A 513 -12.92 27.15 9.54
N CYS A 514 -13.67 26.07 9.72
CA CYS A 514 -15.13 26.03 9.49
C CYS A 514 -15.90 26.81 10.56
N TRP A 515 -15.35 26.87 11.77
CA TRP A 515 -15.93 27.55 12.90
C TRP A 515 -14.92 28.53 13.47
N ASP A 516 -15.36 29.77 13.63
CA ASP A 516 -14.59 30.77 14.35
C ASP A 516 -14.89 30.62 15.83
N THR A 517 -13.85 30.61 16.66
CA THR A 517 -13.95 30.58 18.11
C THR A 517 -13.60 31.95 18.71
N PRO A 518 -14.28 33.07 18.39
CA PRO A 518 -14.14 34.24 19.23
C PRO A 518 -14.73 33.88 20.59
N HIS A 519 -13.91 33.95 21.63
CA HIS A 519 -14.38 33.88 23.00
C HIS A 519 -15.59 34.84 23.12
N TYR A 520 -16.73 34.33 23.59
CA TYR A 520 -17.96 35.07 23.90
C TYR A 520 -19.01 35.32 22.79
N THR A 521 -18.84 34.83 21.55
CA THR A 521 -19.93 34.90 20.53
C THR A 521 -20.33 33.51 20.02
N VAL A 522 -21.64 33.26 19.94
CA VAL A 522 -22.18 32.03 19.36
C VAL A 522 -22.09 32.14 17.84
N VAL A 523 -20.93 31.76 17.28
CA VAL A 523 -20.78 31.64 15.83
C VAL A 523 -21.33 30.27 15.42
N PRO A 524 -22.30 30.18 14.49
CA PRO A 524 -22.80 28.91 14.01
C PRO A 524 -21.70 28.15 13.24
N LEU A 525 -21.77 26.82 13.29
CA LEU A 525 -20.92 25.96 12.45
C LEU A 525 -21.16 26.27 10.97
N CYS A 526 -20.12 26.25 10.14
CA CYS A 526 -20.32 26.35 8.69
C CYS A 526 -21.27 25.25 8.17
N SER A 527 -21.96 25.52 7.06
CA SER A 527 -22.98 24.61 6.50
C SER A 527 -22.44 23.28 5.99
N THR A 528 -21.15 23.21 5.61
CA THR A 528 -20.53 22.01 5.03
C THR A 528 -19.24 21.63 5.76
N PRO A 529 -19.28 21.29 7.06
CA PRO A 529 -18.07 21.08 7.86
C PRO A 529 -17.20 19.92 7.34
N ASN A 530 -17.79 18.96 6.63
CA ASN A 530 -17.03 17.85 6.02
C ASN A 530 -16.22 18.25 4.78
N THR A 531 -16.39 19.46 4.24
CA THR A 531 -15.57 19.98 3.12
C THR A 531 -14.43 20.88 3.60
N TYR A 532 -14.21 20.99 4.91
CA TYR A 532 -13.16 21.81 5.52
C TYR A 532 -12.05 20.92 6.07
N LEU A 533 -10.81 21.39 5.98
CA LEU A 533 -9.66 20.73 6.62
C LEU A 533 -9.75 20.86 8.15
N PHE A 534 -10.07 22.07 8.61
CA PHE A 534 -10.10 22.39 10.04
C PHE A 534 -11.51 22.73 10.52
N ILE A 535 -11.87 22.20 11.68
CA ILE A 535 -13.13 22.57 12.34
C ILE A 535 -12.99 23.93 13.00
N ASP A 536 -11.88 24.18 13.68
CA ASP A 536 -11.53 25.43 14.36
C ASP A 536 -10.08 25.83 14.00
N GLN A 537 -9.43 26.68 14.78
CA GLN A 537 -8.06 27.11 14.47
C GLN A 537 -6.96 26.06 14.71
N PHE A 538 -7.24 24.98 15.43
CA PHE A 538 -6.30 23.94 15.84
C PHE A 538 -6.68 22.53 15.40
N HIS A 539 -7.96 22.21 15.21
CA HIS A 539 -8.40 20.83 15.10
C HIS A 539 -8.95 20.48 13.73
N PHE A 540 -8.77 19.22 13.36
CA PHE A 540 -9.27 18.67 12.12
C PHE A 540 -10.77 18.36 12.18
N THR A 541 -11.43 18.39 11.02
CA THR A 541 -12.82 17.94 10.90
C THR A 541 -12.91 16.41 11.00
N ALA A 542 -14.10 15.90 11.29
CA ALA A 542 -14.38 14.47 11.36
C ALA A 542 -14.06 13.75 10.03
N ARG A 543 -14.22 14.45 8.90
CA ARG A 543 -13.83 13.94 7.57
C ARG A 543 -12.33 13.75 7.47
N VAL A 544 -11.55 14.70 7.97
CA VAL A 544 -10.09 14.59 7.98
C VAL A 544 -9.64 13.50 8.97
N HIS A 545 -10.26 13.40 10.13
CA HIS A 545 -10.04 12.26 11.02
C HIS A 545 -10.36 10.89 10.39
N GLN A 546 -11.33 10.81 9.47
CA GLN A 546 -11.55 9.61 8.68
C GLN A 546 -10.34 9.31 7.77
N PHE A 547 -9.80 10.30 7.06
CA PHE A 547 -8.60 10.11 6.24
C PHE A 547 -7.38 9.66 7.07
N ILE A 548 -7.21 10.25 8.26
CA ILE A 548 -6.17 9.87 9.23
C ILE A 548 -6.34 8.41 9.64
N ALA A 549 -7.56 8.00 9.99
CA ALA A 549 -7.87 6.63 10.34
C ALA A 549 -7.60 5.66 9.17
N ASP A 550 -8.04 5.98 7.96
CA ASP A 550 -7.83 5.14 6.78
C ASP A 550 -6.35 4.92 6.47
N ALA A 551 -5.55 5.99 6.55
CA ALA A 551 -4.10 5.89 6.35
C ALA A 551 -3.42 5.10 7.47
N ALA A 552 -3.83 5.29 8.73
CA ALA A 552 -3.33 4.53 9.86
C ALA A 552 -3.71 3.05 9.77
N ARG A 553 -4.94 2.71 9.35
CA ARG A 553 -5.37 1.31 9.13
C ARG A 553 -4.48 0.63 8.09
N LYS A 554 -4.26 1.27 6.93
CA LYS A 554 -3.34 0.77 5.89
C LYS A 554 -1.92 0.53 6.42
N LEU A 555 -1.44 1.40 7.32
CA LEU A 555 -0.12 1.22 7.96
C LEU A 555 -0.11 0.05 8.95
N LEU A 556 -1.22 -0.22 9.65
CA LEU A 556 -1.32 -1.23 10.71
C LEU A 556 -1.70 -2.62 10.21
N GLU A 557 -2.37 -2.72 9.07
CA GLU A 557 -2.67 -3.97 8.39
C GLU A 557 -1.40 -4.80 8.19
N LYS A 558 -1.48 -6.08 8.57
CA LYS A 558 -0.39 -7.03 8.32
C LYS A 558 -0.51 -7.53 6.89
N CYS A 559 -0.14 -6.69 5.94
CA CYS A 559 0.18 -7.13 4.58
C CYS A 559 1.53 -7.87 4.66
N LYS A 560 1.51 -9.19 4.84
CA LYS A 560 2.75 -9.94 4.62
C LYS A 560 3.17 -9.66 3.15
N GLY A 561 4.35 -9.11 2.95
CA GLY A 561 5.01 -9.12 1.65
C GLY A 561 4.83 -7.92 0.70
N LEU A 562 4.31 -6.76 1.11
CA LEU A 562 4.40 -5.56 0.27
C LEU A 562 4.99 -4.39 1.06
N PHE A 563 6.02 -3.77 0.46
CA PHE A 563 6.83 -2.68 0.99
C PHE A 563 7.85 -3.06 2.09
N LYS A 564 8.85 -3.87 1.71
CA LYS A 564 10.21 -3.41 2.01
C LYS A 564 10.46 -2.24 1.06
N SER A 565 10.11 -1.02 1.46
CA SER A 565 10.75 0.13 0.84
C SER A 565 12.23 -0.02 1.16
N HIS A 566 13.03 -0.36 0.15
CA HIS A 566 14.42 0.01 0.21
C HIS A 566 14.43 1.54 0.33
N ARG A 567 14.77 2.02 1.54
CA ARG A 567 15.40 3.32 1.69
C ARG A 567 16.58 3.36 0.69
N SER A 568 16.73 4.53 0.07
CA SER A 568 17.69 4.88 -1.00
C SER A 568 17.29 4.45 -2.42
N ILE A 569 16.70 5.39 -3.16
CA ILE A 569 17.09 5.93 -4.48
C ILE A 569 16.09 7.07 -4.74
N PHE A 570 16.29 8.18 -4.05
CA PHE A 570 15.73 9.48 -4.43
C PHE A 570 16.82 10.51 -4.16
N SER A 571 17.82 10.47 -5.03
CA SER A 571 18.80 11.53 -5.24
C SER A 571 18.96 11.67 -6.75
N VAL A 572 18.16 12.56 -7.34
CA VAL A 572 18.61 13.56 -8.30
C VAL A 572 17.82 14.82 -7.98
#